data_AF-A0A0C2D8X4-F1
#
_entry.id   AF-A0A0C2D8X4-F1
#
_cell.length_a   1.000
_cell.length_b   1.000
_cell.length_c   1.000
_cell.angle_alpha   90.00
_cell.angle_beta   90.00
_cell.angle_gamma   90.00
#
_symmetry.space_group_name_H-M   'P 1'
#
loop_
_entity.id
_entity.type
_entity.pdbx_description
1 polymer ?
#
loop_
_entity_poly.entity_id
_entity_poly.type
_entity_poly.pdbx_seq_one_letter_code
_entity_poly.pdbx_strand_id
1 'polypeptide(L)' 'MIRAVFWLVLLVVADAGRILVYSPSISYSHLISNGRIADALAKAGHDVVMFIPEYSASTTKFTAAKHAKIVRMNNISR' A
#
# COMPACT_ATOMS: atom_id res chain seq x y z
N MET A 1 -27.83 18.58 20.38
CA MET A 1 -28.14 17.78 19.17
C MET A 1 -27.28 18.21 17.96
N ILE A 2 -27.23 19.49 17.59
CA ILE A 2 -26.42 20.00 16.44
C ILE A 2 -24.92 19.66 16.52
N ARG A 3 -24.29 19.75 17.70
CA ARG A 3 -22.86 19.40 17.87
C ARG A 3 -22.57 17.94 17.54
N ALA A 4 -23.46 17.01 17.91
CA ALA A 4 -23.27 15.59 17.63
C ALA A 4 -23.41 15.30 16.13
N VAL A 5 -24.37 15.96 15.47
CA VAL A 5 -24.56 15.85 14.01
C VAL A 5 -23.34 16.39 13.26
N PHE A 6 -22.77 17.52 13.70
CA PHE A 6 -21.56 18.08 13.10
C PHE A 6 -20.36 17.13 13.17
N TRP A 7 -20.11 16.49 14.31
CA TRP A 7 -19.06 15.49 14.45
C TRP A 7 -19.30 14.24 13.60
N LEU A 8 -20.56 13.80 13.48
CA LEU A 8 -20.93 12.67 12.63
C LEU A 8 -20.67 12.97 11.14
N VAL A 9 -20.99 14.18 10.69
CA VAL A 9 -20.74 14.61 9.30
C VAL A 9 -19.24 14.66 9.01
N LEU A 10 -18.43 15.19 9.92
CA LEU A 10 -16.97 15.21 9.75
C LEU A 10 -16.35 13.81 9.63
N LEU A 11 -16.89 12.81 10.34
CA LEU A 11 -16.46 11.42 10.21
C LEU A 11 -16.83 10.78 8.87
N VAL A 12 -17.96 11.19 8.27
CA VAL A 12 -18.40 10.69 6.95
C VAL A 12 -17.64 11.33 5.79
N VAL A 13 -17.16 12.57 5.96
CA VAL A 13 -16.39 13.28 4.92
C VAL A 13 -14.94 12.75 4.79
N ALA A 14 -14.46 11.98 5.77
CA ALA A 14 -13.16 11.32 5.69
C ALA A 14 -13.18 10.18 4.66
N ASP A 15 -12.97 10.52 3.38
CA ASP A 15 -12.89 9.55 2.29
C ASP A 15 -11.56 8.80 2.30
N ALA A 16 -11.65 7.47 2.26
CA ALA A 16 -10.51 6.59 2.12
C ALA A 16 -9.95 6.64 0.69
N GLY A 17 -8.93 7.48 0.48
CA GLY A 17 -8.28 7.60 -0.83
C GLY A 17 -7.71 6.28 -1.37
N ARG A 18 -7.67 6.15 -2.70
CA ARG A 18 -7.02 5.05 -3.43
C ARG A 18 -5.55 5.37 -3.68
N ILE A 19 -4.64 4.55 -3.20
CA ILE A 19 -3.19 4.82 -3.22
C ILE A 19 -2.44 3.69 -3.91
N LEU A 20 -1.60 4.07 -4.88
CA LEU A 20 -0.67 3.16 -5.55
C LEU A 20 0.75 3.38 -5.02
N VAL A 21 1.30 2.39 -4.31
CA VAL A 21 2.70 2.38 -3.85
C VAL A 21 3.55 1.68 -4.90
N TYR A 22 4.34 2.45 -5.64
CA TYR A 22 5.30 1.92 -6.62
C TYR A 22 6.59 1.49 -5.92
N SER A 23 6.97 0.21 -6.03
CA SER A 23 8.12 -0.34 -5.31
C SER A 23 8.87 -1.41 -6.13
N PRO A 24 9.79 -1.01 -7.01
CA PRO A 24 10.60 -1.94 -7.80
C PRO A 24 11.45 -2.86 -6.90
N SER A 25 11.57 -4.14 -7.26
CA SER A 25 12.26 -5.15 -6.45
C SER A 25 13.78 -5.13 -6.60
N ILE A 26 14.40 -3.96 -6.40
CA ILE A 26 15.86 -3.76 -6.49
C ILE A 26 16.57 -4.53 -5.36
N SER A 27 16.02 -4.48 -4.14
CA SER A 27 16.52 -5.21 -2.98
C SER A 27 15.43 -5.42 -1.93
N TYR A 28 15.68 -6.29 -0.96
CA TYR A 28 14.74 -6.56 0.14
C TYR A 28 14.45 -5.30 0.99
N SER A 29 15.43 -4.43 1.22
CA SER A 29 15.24 -3.24 2.07
C SER A 29 14.25 -2.24 1.48
N HIS A 30 14.26 -2.05 0.15
CA HIS A 30 13.28 -1.20 -0.54
C HIS A 30 11.87 -1.77 -0.42
N LEU A 31 11.73 -3.09 -0.60
CA LEU A 31 10.44 -3.76 -0.44
C LEU A 31 9.93 -3.66 0.99
N ILE A 32 10.79 -3.85 2.00
CA ILE A 32 10.42 -3.72 3.42
C ILE A 32 9.97 -2.30 3.74
N SER A 33 10.75 -1.29 3.34
CA SER A 33 10.45 0.12 3.65
C SER A 33 9.12 0.56 3.03
N ASN A 34 8.96 0.31 1.73
CA ASN A 34 7.73 0.65 1.00
C ASN A 34 6.53 -0.19 1.46
N GLY A 35 6.75 -1.45 1.81
CA GLY A 35 5.71 -2.32 2.34
C GLY A 35 5.18 -1.86 3.71
N ARG A 36 6.06 -1.36 4.59
CA ARG A 36 5.64 -0.75 5.87
C ARG A 36 4.80 0.51 5.67
N ILE A 37 5.14 1.34 4.68
CA ILE A 37 4.36 2.53 4.32
C ILE A 37 2.99 2.10 3.77
N ALA A 38 2.97 1.14 2.84
CA ALA A 38 1.74 0.62 2.27
C ALA A 38 0.79 0.04 3.34
N ASP A 39 1.35 -0.72 4.30
CA ASP A 39 0.57 -1.26 5.42
C ASP A 39 0.05 -0.20 6.37
N ALA A 40 0.84 0.85 6.65
CA ALA A 40 0.39 1.95 7.49
C ALA A 40 -0.80 2.68 6.85
N LEU A 41 -0.73 2.94 5.55
CA LEU A 41 -1.82 3.57 4.78
C LEU A 41 -3.06 2.66 4.72
N ALA A 42 -2.88 1.36 4.46
CA ALA A 42 -3.99 0.41 4.44
C ALA A 42 -4.67 0.31 5.82
N LYS A 43 -3.89 0.31 6.90
CA LYS A 43 -4.42 0.34 8.29
C LYS A 43 -5.16 1.63 8.63
N ALA A 44 -4.79 2.75 8.00
CA ALA A 44 -5.50 4.02 8.16
C ALA A 44 -6.85 4.04 7.41
N GLY A 45 -7.18 2.98 6.67
CA GLY A 45 -8.47 2.81 5.98
C GLY A 45 -8.40 3.04 4.47
N HIS A 46 -7.24 3.41 3.92
CA HIS A 46 -7.08 3.63 2.48
C HIS A 46 -7.13 2.33 1.67
N ASP A 47 -7.61 2.40 0.43
CA ASP A 47 -7.49 1.32 -0.55
C ASP A 47 -6.09 1.38 -1.18
N VAL A 48 -5.18 0.54 -0.69
CA VAL A 48 -3.77 0.59 -1.06
C VAL A 48 -3.37 -0.61 -1.89
N VAL A 49 -2.81 -0.33 -3.06
CA VAL A 49 -2.14 -1.31 -3.92
C VAL A 49 -0.64 -1.04 -3.94
N MET A 50 0.16 -2.01 -3.54
CA MET A 50 1.61 -2.00 -3.73
C MET A 50 1.95 -2.71 -5.03
N PHE A 51 2.44 -1.97 -6.01
CA PHE A 51 2.89 -2.49 -7.28
C PHE A 51 4.39 -2.73 -7.26
N ILE A 52 4.79 -3.98 -7.47
CA ILE A 52 6.18 -4.45 -7.43
C ILE A 52 6.57 -4.93 -8.83
N PRO A 53 7.24 -4.08 -9.62
CA PRO A 53 7.96 -4.54 -10.79
C PRO A 53 9.19 -5.34 -10.37
N GLU A 54 9.30 -6.58 -10.85
CA GLU A 54 10.34 -7.52 -10.43
C GLU A 54 11.60 -7.40 -11.27
N TYR A 55 12.70 -7.00 -10.64
CA TYR A 55 14.03 -6.88 -11.26
C TYR A 55 15.01 -7.95 -10.79
N SER A 56 14.73 -8.61 -9.67
CA SER A 56 15.58 -9.66 -9.09
C SER A 56 14.77 -10.91 -8.81
N ALA A 57 15.29 -12.08 -9.18
CA ALA A 57 14.64 -13.35 -8.90
C ALA A 57 14.54 -13.64 -7.39
N SER A 58 15.48 -13.11 -6.60
CA SER A 58 15.58 -13.35 -5.15
C SER A 58 14.41 -12.76 -4.35
N THR A 59 13.79 -11.69 -4.85
CA THR A 59 12.76 -10.92 -4.16
C THR A 59 11.32 -11.35 -4.50
N THR A 60 11.14 -12.20 -5.52
CA THR A 60 9.82 -12.65 -6.01
C THR A 60 8.94 -13.34 -4.97
N LYS A 61 9.54 -14.04 -3.99
CA LYS A 61 8.81 -14.75 -2.92
C LYS A 61 8.67 -13.95 -1.62
N PHE A 62 9.22 -12.74 -1.55
CA PHE A 62 9.27 -11.98 -0.31
C PHE A 62 8.00 -11.16 -0.09
N THR A 63 7.22 -11.46 0.95
CA THR A 63 6.01 -10.69 1.30
C THR A 63 6.37 -9.34 1.93
N ALA A 64 6.21 -8.26 1.15
CA ALA A 64 6.60 -6.91 1.55
C ALA A 64 5.58 -6.21 2.49
N ALA A 65 4.30 -6.50 2.31
CA ALA A 65 3.18 -5.87 3.01
C ALA A 65 2.16 -6.94 3.41
N LYS A 66 1.48 -6.75 4.55
CA LYS A 66 0.49 -7.69 5.11
C LYS A 66 -0.96 -7.24 4.89
N HIS A 67 -1.19 -5.92 4.90
CA HIS A 67 -2.51 -5.28 4.84
C HIS A 67 -2.77 -4.66 3.47
N ALA A 68 -1.75 -4.10 2.82
CA ALA A 68 -1.89 -3.59 1.46
C ALA A 68 -1.98 -4.73 0.43
N LYS A 69 -2.76 -4.52 -0.64
CA LYS A 69 -2.84 -5.47 -1.76
C LYS A 69 -1.55 -5.43 -2.56
N ILE A 70 -0.90 -6.57 -2.76
CA ILE A 70 0.33 -6.65 -3.57
C ILE A 70 0.00 -7.10 -4.99
N VAL A 71 0.50 -6.36 -5.98
CA VAL A 71 0.48 -6.74 -7.40
C VAL A 71 1.92 -6.80 -7.89
N ARG A 72 2.33 -7.96 -8.45
CA ARG A 72 3.69 -8.17 -8.96
C ARG A 72 3.68 -8.28 -10.46
N MET A 73 4.70 -7.70 -11.09
CA MET A 73 4.96 -7.88 -12.52
C MET A 73 6.33 -8.54 -12.69
N ASN A 74 6.32 -9.79 -13.16
CA ASN A 74 7.52 -10.59 -13.43
C ASN A 74 8.01 -10.38 -14.88
N ASN A 75 9.28 -10.70 -15.14
CA ASN A 75 9.90 -10.71 -16.48
C ASN A 75 9.97 -9.34 -17.20
N ILE A 76 10.29 -8.26 -16.47
CA ILE A 76 10.32 -6.91 -17.04
C ILE A 76 11.63 -6.61 -17.80
N SER A 77 12.74 -7.20 -17.36
CA SER A 77 14.08 -6.93 -17.90
C SER A 77 14.65 -8.08 -18.73
N ARG A 78 13.81 -8.85 -19.44
CA ARG A 78 14.30 -9.87 -20.38
C ARG A 78 14.82 -9.23 -21.66
#